data_AF-A0A835Z796-F1
#
_entry.id   AF-A0A835Z796-F1
#
_cell.length_a   1.000
_cell.length_b   1.000
_cell.length_c   1.000
_cell.angle_alpha   90.00
_cell.angle_beta   90.00
_cell.angle_gamma   90.00
#
_symmetry.space_group_name_H-M   'P 1'
#
loop_
_entity.id
_entity.type
_entity.pdbx_description
1 polymer ?
#
loop_
_entity_poly.entity_id
_entity_poly.type
_entity_poly.pdbx_seq_one_letter_code
_entity_poly.pdbx_strand_id
1 'polypeptide(L)'
;MDWMLPGVDPSETNDRTVQVPFVAVITFKGDKLQSERIYWDQATVLKQLGLIKLDFVPGKAEATKAADQSAVPSNGLMDRHD
;
A
#
# COMPACT_ATOMS: atom_id res chain seq x y z
N MET A 1 -4.07 -11.91 9.79
CA MET A 1 -3.22 -11.08 8.88
C MET A 1 -2.57 -11.93 7.79
N ASP A 2 -2.83 -13.23 7.76
CA ASP A 2 -2.12 -14.24 6.97
C ASP A 2 -2.17 -14.01 5.45
N TRP A 3 -3.19 -13.29 4.96
CA TRP A 3 -3.27 -12.93 3.55
C TRP A 3 -2.25 -11.86 3.14
N MET A 4 -1.81 -11.00 4.07
CA MET A 4 -0.88 -9.90 3.81
C MET A 4 0.51 -10.19 4.36
N LEU A 5 0.60 -10.80 5.55
CA LEU A 5 1.86 -11.14 6.22
C LEU A 5 1.90 -12.63 6.57
N PRO A 6 1.87 -13.52 5.58
CA PRO A 6 1.94 -14.96 5.83
C PRO A 6 3.27 -15.31 6.53
N GLY A 7 3.19 -15.99 7.67
CA GLY A 7 4.36 -16.48 8.40
C GLY A 7 5.10 -15.46 9.25
N VAL A 8 4.60 -14.22 9.39
CA VAL A 8 5.14 -13.23 10.34
C VAL A 8 4.41 -13.37 11.67
N ASP A 9 5.14 -13.58 12.78
CA ASP A 9 4.51 -13.61 14.09
C ASP A 9 4.08 -12.19 14.51
N PRO A 10 2.85 -12.00 15.02
CA PRO A 10 2.39 -10.67 15.47
C PRO A 10 3.31 -9.99 16.49
N SER A 11 3.99 -10.76 17.34
CA SER A 11 4.94 -10.22 18.32
C SER A 11 6.17 -9.55 17.68
N GLU A 12 6.51 -9.89 16.43
CA GLU A 12 7.61 -9.27 15.69
C GLU A 12 7.25 -7.86 15.17
N THR A 13 5.96 -7.53 15.13
CA THR A 13 5.47 -6.28 14.51
C THR A 13 5.42 -5.07 15.46
N ASN A 14 5.68 -5.27 16.76
CA ASN A 14 5.71 -4.23 17.80
C ASN A 14 4.48 -3.29 17.79
N ASP A 15 3.27 -3.80 17.52
CA ASP A 15 2.02 -3.03 17.44
C ASP A 15 2.07 -1.78 16.52
N ARG A 16 2.93 -1.83 15.49
CA ARG A 16 3.11 -0.70 14.58
C ARG A 16 1.92 -0.55 13.64
N THR A 17 1.48 0.70 13.47
CA THR A 17 0.48 1.05 12.45
C THR A 17 1.15 1.17 11.08
N VAL A 18 0.56 0.54 10.07
CA VAL A 18 1.03 0.59 8.68
C VAL A 18 0.02 1.38 7.83
N GLN A 19 0.53 2.28 7.00
CA GLN A 19 -0.25 2.96 5.96
C GLN A 19 0.32 2.60 4.59
N VAL A 20 -0.50 1.99 3.74
CA VAL A 20 -0.11 1.56 2.39
C VAL A 20 -1.32 1.73 1.45
N PRO A 21 -1.14 2.28 0.23
CA PRO A 21 -2.22 2.36 -0.73
C PRO A 21 -2.51 0.98 -1.34
N PHE A 22 -3.77 0.76 -1.69
CA PHE A 22 -4.22 -0.45 -2.37
C PHE A 22 -4.79 -0.10 -3.74
N VAL A 23 -4.56 -0.96 -4.72
CA VAL A 23 -5.21 -0.89 -6.04
C VAL A 23 -6.00 -2.17 -6.24
N ALA A 24 -7.33 -2.05 -6.30
CA ALA A 24 -8.21 -3.17 -6.59
C ALA A 24 -8.65 -3.13 -8.06
N VAL A 25 -8.34 -4.20 -8.80
CA VAL A 25 -8.84 -4.43 -10.16
C VAL A 25 -9.99 -5.42 -10.06
N ILE A 26 -11.22 -4.92 -10.22
CA ILE A 26 -12.44 -5.71 -10.10
C ILE A 26 -13.01 -6.01 -11.49
N THR A 27 -13.31 -7.28 -11.74
CA THR A 27 -14.06 -7.73 -12.92
C THR A 27 -15.49 -8.05 -12.52
N PHE A 28 -16.45 -7.45 -13.20
CA PHE A 28 -17.88 -7.73 -13.04
C PHE A 28 -18.40 -8.58 -14.19
N LYS A 29 -19.36 -9.46 -13.89
CA LYS A 29 -20.15 -10.20 -14.88
C LYS A 29 -21.63 -9.99 -14.57
N GLY A 30 -22.27 -9.12 -15.35
CA GLY A 30 -23.61 -8.62 -15.04
C GLY A 30 -23.58 -7.78 -13.77
N ASP A 31 -24.42 -8.13 -12.81
CA ASP A 31 -24.55 -7.49 -11.50
C ASP A 31 -23.65 -8.11 -10.41
N LYS A 32 -22.78 -9.07 -10.77
CA LYS A 32 -21.94 -9.81 -9.83
C LYS A 32 -20.45 -9.51 -10.00
N LEU A 33 -19.72 -9.53 -8.88
CA LEU A 33 -18.26 -9.56 -8.86
C LEU A 33 -17.78 -10.95 -9.30
N GLN A 34 -16.98 -11.00 -10.36
CA GLN A 34 -16.40 -12.23 -10.90
C GLN A 34 -15.00 -12.49 -10.36
N SER A 35 -14.15 -11.46 -10.31
CA SER A 35 -12.80 -11.56 -9.76
C SER A 35 -12.34 -10.23 -9.20
N GLU A 36 -11.56 -10.30 -8.13
CA GLU A 36 -10.87 -9.17 -7.52
C GLU A 36 -9.37 -9.48 -7.49
N ARG A 37 -8.55 -8.54 -7.95
CA ARG A 37 -7.09 -8.59 -7.83
C ARG A 37 -6.65 -7.34 -7.11
N ILE A 38 -6.03 -7.52 -5.94
CA ILE A 38 -5.58 -6.42 -5.11
C ILE A 38 -4.05 -6.35 -5.18
N TYR A 39 -3.54 -5.22 -5.65
CA TYR A 39 -2.13 -4.87 -5.56
C TYR A 39 -1.89 -3.98 -4.34
N TRP A 40 -0.80 -4.25 -3.64
CA TRP A 40 -0.25 -3.45 -2.55
C TRP A 40 1.27 -3.63 -2.53
N ASP A 41 1.99 -2.62 -2.02
CA ASP A 41 3.45 -2.67 -1.98
C ASP A 41 3.94 -3.36 -0.69
N GLN A 42 4.42 -4.59 -0.85
CA GLN A 42 4.95 -5.39 0.24
C GLN A 42 6.22 -4.82 0.87
N ALA A 43 7.08 -4.17 0.08
CA ALA A 43 8.30 -3.58 0.60
C ALA A 43 7.99 -2.43 1.57
N THR A 44 7.01 -1.59 1.22
CA THR A 44 6.50 -0.53 2.10
C THR A 44 5.98 -1.08 3.43
N VAL A 45 5.16 -2.13 3.39
CA VAL A 45 4.60 -2.76 4.61
C VAL A 45 5.71 -3.31 5.49
N LEU A 46 6.60 -4.15 4.94
CA LEU A 46 7.68 -4.78 5.71
C LEU A 46 8.65 -3.74 6.29
N LYS A 47 8.93 -2.65 5.57
CA LYS A 47 9.77 -1.56 6.06
C LYS A 47 9.13 -0.81 7.23
N GLN A 48 7.83 -0.48 7.15
CA GLN A 48 7.11 0.20 8.25
C GLN A 48 7.07 -0.69 9.51
N LEU A 49 6.91 -2.00 9.33
CA LEU A 49 6.98 -2.98 10.41
C LEU A 49 8.39 -3.21 10.98
N GLY A 50 9.43 -2.73 10.28
CA GLY A 50 10.83 -2.89 10.70
C GLY A 50 11.44 -4.25 10.34
N LEU A 51 10.79 -5.03 9.48
CA LEU A 51 11.21 -6.37 9.07
C LEU A 51 12.28 -6.34 7.96
N ILE A 52 12.39 -5.23 7.23
CA ILE A 52 13.46 -5.01 6.23
C ILE A 52 14.08 -3.61 6.36
N LYS A 53 15.32 -3.48 5.89
CA LYS A 53 16.00 -2.18 5.76
C LYS A 53 15.93 -1.71 4.30
N LEU A 54 15.29 -0.57 4.10
CA LEU A 54 15.31 0.23 2.87
C LEU A 54 15.79 1.65 3.22
N ASP A 55 16.53 2.28 2.30
CA ASP A 55 17.04 3.65 2.47
C ASP A 55 15.98 4.73 2.22
N PHE A 56 14.83 4.32 1.67
CA PHE A 56 13.66 5.16 1.47
C PHE A 56 12.40 4.44 1.99
N VAL A 57 11.31 5.20 2.15
CA VAL A 57 9.98 4.65 2.49
C VAL A 57 9.09 4.83 1.26
N PRO A 58 8.86 3.76 0.47
CA PRO A 58 7.94 3.86 -0.65
C PRO A 58 6.51 4.10 -0.15
N GLY A 59 5.65 4.66 -1.01
CA GLY A 59 4.20 4.60 -0.83
C GLY A 59 3.58 5.54 0.21
N LYS A 60 4.34 6.27 1.04
CA LYS A 60 3.76 7.13 2.09
C LYS A 60 2.99 8.33 1.51
N ALA A 61 3.57 8.99 0.51
CA ALA A 61 2.93 10.15 -0.13
C ALA A 61 1.69 9.71 -0.93
N GLU A 62 1.79 8.55 -1.57
CA GLU A 62 0.73 7.89 -2.31
C GLU A 62 -0.41 7.45 -1.39
N ALA A 63 -0.11 6.89 -0.21
CA ALA A 63 -1.12 6.55 0.79
C ALA A 63 -1.90 7.78 1.24
N THR A 64 -1.19 8.89 1.49
CA THR A 64 -1.80 10.16 1.92
C THR A 64 -2.72 10.71 0.83
N LYS A 65 -2.26 10.71 -0.43
CA LYS A 65 -3.05 11.15 -1.59
C LYS A 65 -4.23 10.23 -1.89
N ALA A 66 -4.10 8.92 -1.68
CA ALA A 66 -5.18 7.97 -1.84
C ALA A 66 -6.28 8.17 -0.77
N ALA A 67 -5.89 8.51 0.45
CA ALA A 67 -6.82 8.84 1.54
C ALA A 67 -7.49 10.21 1.37
N ASP A 68 -6.76 11.20 0.84
CA ASP A 68 -7.27 12.54 0.55
C ASP A 68 -6.82 13.01 -0.84
N GLN A 69 -7.76 12.98 -1.78
CA GLN A 69 -7.53 13.44 -3.15
C GLN A 69 -7.22 14.94 -3.25
N SER A 70 -7.47 15.74 -2.22
CA SER A 70 -7.15 17.17 -2.22
C SER A 70 -5.76 17.50 -1.67
N ALA A 71 -5.11 16.55 -0.98
CA ALA A 71 -3.85 16.76 -0.27
C ALA A 71 -2.69 17.27 -1.17
N VAL A 72 -2.61 16.78 -2.40
CA VAL A 72 -1.57 17.13 -3.39
C VAL A 72 -2.20 17.16 -4.79
N PRO A 73 -1.83 18.05 -5.73
CA PRO A 73 -2.25 17.95 -7.12
C PRO A 73 -1.91 16.57 -7.75
N SER A 74 -2.67 16.09 -8.73
CA SER A 74 -2.47 14.72 -9.27
C SER A 74 -1.09 14.44 -9.86
N ASN A 75 -0.40 15.48 -10.34
CA ASN A 75 0.97 15.41 -10.84
C ASN A 75 2.02 15.90 -9.82
N GLY A 76 1.61 16.22 -8.59
CA GLY A 76 2.49 16.79 -7.58
C GLY A 76 3.44 15.80 -6.92
N LEU A 77 3.28 14.50 -7.18
CA LEU A 77 4.20 13.43 -6.74
C LEU A 77 5.16 12.97 -7.84
N MET A 78 5.07 13.52 -9.05
CA MET A 78 5.97 13.19 -10.14
C MET A 78 7.17 14.13 -10.13
N ASP A 79 8.39 13.59 -10.05
CA ASP A 79 9.59 14.36 -10.32
C ASP A 79 9.58 14.79 -11.80
N ARG A 80 9.59 16.11 -12.02
CA ARG A 80 9.78 16.67 -13.35
C ARG A 80 11.27 16.62 -13.64
N HIS A 81 11.66 15.66 -14.46
CA HIS A 81 12.96 15.70 -15.11
C HIS A 81 12.85 16.64 -16.30
N ASP A 82 13.42 17.83 -16.13
CA ASP A 82 13.70 18.78 -17.21
C ASP A 82 14.85 18.27 -18.10
#